data_AF-A0A1V6J6E6-F1
#
_entry.id   AF-A0A1V6J6E6-F1
#
_cell.length_a   1.000
_cell.length_b   1.000
_cell.length_c   1.000
_cell.angle_alpha   90.00
_cell.angle_beta   90.00
_cell.angle_gamma   90.00
#
_symmetry.space_group_name_H-M   'P 1'
#
loop_
_entity.id
_entity.type
_entity.pdbx_description
1 polymer ?
#
loop_
_entity_poly.entity_id
_entity_poly.type
_entity_poly.pdbx_seq_one_letter_code
_entity_poly.pdbx_strand_id
1 'polypeptide(L)'
;MTAHSPTPTSPGSYYELRCAVVEMFYETMLAEGYTIGQAASRCLVEFRQEIAPGGRDALVALSVILSRVAHHDAPALSRFAAEVARLKQLAAQNELRAGLSAAEHSRLREDLSYLWERVPPAT
;
A
#
# COMPACT_ATOMS: atom_id res chain seq x y z
N MET A 1 -3.63 -31.70 -25.52
CA MET A 1 -3.86 -31.54 -24.07
C MET A 1 -2.58 -30.96 -23.49
N THR A 2 -2.45 -29.64 -23.46
CA THR A 2 -1.28 -28.95 -22.91
C THR A 2 -1.57 -28.60 -21.45
N ALA A 3 -0.75 -29.13 -20.55
CA ALA A 3 -0.81 -28.85 -19.13
C ALA A 3 -0.54 -27.34 -18.90
N HIS A 4 -1.47 -26.67 -18.22
CA HIS A 4 -1.18 -25.40 -17.58
C HIS A 4 -0.31 -25.68 -16.35
N SER A 5 0.99 -25.45 -16.49
CA SER A 5 1.86 -25.30 -15.33
C SER A 5 1.46 -24.03 -14.57
N PRO A 6 1.28 -24.07 -13.23
CA PRO A 6 1.06 -22.87 -12.46
C PRO A 6 2.30 -21.99 -12.54
N THR A 7 2.11 -20.72 -12.93
CA THR A 7 3.17 -19.71 -12.92
C THR A 7 3.68 -19.55 -11.49
N PRO A 8 4.99 -19.60 -11.23
CA PRO A 8 5.52 -19.43 -9.89
C PRO A 8 5.25 -17.99 -9.43
N THR A 9 4.50 -17.80 -8.35
CA THR A 9 4.45 -16.53 -7.62
C THR A 9 5.85 -16.28 -7.05
N SER A 10 6.60 -15.38 -7.69
CA SER A 10 7.96 -15.06 -7.27
C SER A 10 7.94 -14.40 -5.88
N PRO A 11 8.76 -14.89 -4.93
CA PRO A 11 8.99 -14.26 -3.62
C PRO A 11 9.54 -12.83 -3.66
N GLY A 12 9.81 -12.27 -4.85
CA GLY A 12 10.28 -10.89 -5.04
C GLY A 12 9.19 -9.82 -4.99
N SER A 13 7.94 -10.10 -5.38
CA SER A 13 6.97 -9.02 -5.68
C SER A 13 6.51 -8.16 -4.48
N TYR A 14 6.26 -8.73 -3.30
CA TYR A 14 5.69 -7.98 -2.17
C TYR A 14 6.73 -7.06 -1.51
N TYR A 15 7.86 -7.63 -1.07
CA TYR A 15 8.87 -6.86 -0.33
C TYR A 15 9.62 -5.90 -1.24
N GLU A 16 9.83 -6.21 -2.52
CA GLU A 16 10.39 -5.26 -3.48
C GLU A 16 9.48 -4.05 -3.63
N LEU A 17 8.18 -4.26 -3.91
CA LEU A 17 7.22 -3.16 -4.03
C LEU A 17 7.11 -2.36 -2.72
N ARG A 18 7.01 -3.05 -1.59
CA ARG A 18 6.96 -2.39 -0.29
C ARG A 18 8.21 -1.54 -0.02
N CYS A 19 9.41 -2.08 -0.27
CA CYS A 19 10.65 -1.35 -0.06
C CYS A 19 10.74 -0.15 -1.00
N ALA A 20 10.42 -0.33 -2.29
CA ALA A 20 10.40 0.77 -3.27
C ALA A 20 9.46 1.91 -2.83
N VAL A 21 8.26 1.59 -2.35
CA VAL A 21 7.32 2.58 -1.85
C VAL A 21 7.87 3.30 -0.60
N VAL A 22 8.47 2.57 0.34
CA VAL A 22 9.05 3.15 1.57
C VAL A 22 10.25 4.05 1.24
N GLU A 23 11.14 3.60 0.36
CA GLU A 23 12.32 4.35 -0.08
C GLU A 23 11.89 5.65 -0.75
N MET A 24 11.01 5.61 -1.76
CA MET A 24 10.47 6.81 -2.41
C MET A 24 9.81 7.77 -1.41
N PHE A 25 9.03 7.25 -0.47
CA PHE A 25 8.35 8.07 0.54
C PHE A 25 9.34 8.84 1.41
N TYR A 26 10.38 8.18 1.91
CA TYR A 26 11.37 8.83 2.76
C TYR A 26 12.41 9.63 1.99
N GLU A 27 12.77 9.25 0.77
CA GLU A 27 13.63 10.05 -0.10
C GLU A 27 12.98 11.39 -0.41
N THR A 28 11.70 11.40 -0.80
CA THR A 28 10.98 12.65 -1.08
C THR A 28 10.85 13.53 0.18
N MET A 29 10.67 12.93 1.36
CA MET A 29 10.69 13.69 2.62
C MET A 29 12.07 14.26 2.96
N LEU A 30 13.11 13.42 2.96
CA LEU A 30 14.43 13.77 3.50
C LEU A 30 15.28 14.55 2.51
N ALA A 31 15.22 14.19 1.23
CA ALA A 31 16.03 14.82 0.19
C ALA A 31 15.33 16.03 -0.44
N GLU A 32 14.01 15.96 -0.67
CA GLU A 32 13.26 17.04 -1.33
C GLU A 32 12.54 17.98 -0.33
N GLY A 33 12.53 17.64 0.97
CA GLY A 33 11.91 18.47 2.01
C GLY A 33 10.38 18.48 1.96
N TYR A 34 9.77 17.45 1.38
CA TYR A 34 8.31 17.37 1.25
C TYR A 34 7.64 17.14 2.60
N THR A 35 6.45 17.73 2.76
CA THR A 35 5.54 17.33 3.84
C THR A 35 5.07 15.89 3.66
N ILE A 36 4.59 15.26 4.73
CA ILE A 36 4.02 13.89 4.71
C ILE A 36 2.98 13.71 3.60
N GLY A 37 2.09 14.69 3.44
CA GLY A 37 1.06 14.66 2.39
C GLY A 37 1.63 14.79 0.97
N GLN A 38 2.68 15.60 0.78
CA GLN A 38 3.35 15.73 -0.53
C GLN A 38 4.12 14.46 -0.89
N ALA A 39 4.85 13.86 0.06
CA ALA A 39 5.54 12.58 -0.13
C ALA A 39 4.55 11.47 -0.51
N ALA A 40 3.44 11.37 0.21
CA ALA A 40 2.36 10.42 -0.11
C ALA A 40 1.78 10.67 -1.52
N SER A 41 1.51 11.93 -1.87
CA SER A 41 1.00 12.29 -3.20
C SER A 41 1.99 11.94 -4.31
N ARG A 42 3.29 12.13 -4.06
CA ARG A 42 4.36 11.75 -4.99
C ARG A 42 4.39 10.23 -5.20
N CYS A 43 4.30 9.43 -4.13
CA CYS A 43 4.18 7.98 -4.23
C CYS A 43 2.95 7.55 -5.04
N LEU A 44 1.78 8.17 -4.85
CA LEU A 44 0.57 7.83 -5.61
C LEU A 44 0.74 8.06 -7.12
N VAL A 45 1.54 9.06 -7.51
CA VAL A 45 1.85 9.34 -8.92
C VAL A 45 2.86 8.35 -9.48
N GLU A 46 3.96 8.10 -8.75
CA GLU A 46 5.03 7.20 -9.20
C GLU A 46 4.56 5.75 -9.28
N PHE A 47 3.82 5.26 -8.29
CA PHE A 47 3.28 3.90 -8.25
C PHE A 47 1.90 3.77 -8.92
N ARG A 48 1.56 4.70 -9.83
CA ARG A 48 0.25 4.69 -10.49
C ARG A 48 0.03 3.41 -11.30
N GLN A 49 1.07 2.82 -11.87
CA GLN A 49 0.96 1.61 -12.70
C GLN A 49 0.60 0.38 -11.87
N GLU A 50 1.08 0.31 -10.64
CA GLU A 50 0.79 -0.74 -9.66
C GLU A 50 -0.58 -0.51 -9.01
N ILE A 51 -0.94 0.76 -8.76
CA ILE A 51 -2.17 1.13 -8.07
C ILE A 51 -3.38 1.07 -9.00
N ALA A 52 -3.29 1.65 -10.21
CA ALA A 52 -4.44 1.88 -11.08
C ALA A 52 -5.20 0.59 -11.48
N PRO A 53 -4.54 -0.53 -11.83
CA PRO A 53 -5.22 -1.78 -12.17
C PRO A 53 -5.96 -2.42 -10.98
N GLY A 54 -5.62 -2.05 -9.74
CA GLY A 54 -6.11 -2.74 -8.54
C GLY A 54 -5.29 -4.00 -8.27
N GLY A 55 -5.92 -5.01 -7.65
CA GLY A 55 -5.25 -6.27 -7.35
C GLY A 55 -4.28 -6.19 -6.16
N ARG A 56 -3.38 -7.18 -6.08
CA ARG A 56 -2.42 -7.32 -4.97
C ARG A 56 -1.48 -6.13 -4.87
N ASP A 57 -0.89 -5.70 -5.98
CA ASP A 57 0.13 -4.65 -5.97
C ASP A 57 -0.48 -3.33 -5.50
N ALA A 58 -1.69 -3.00 -5.94
CA ALA A 58 -2.44 -1.87 -5.42
C ALA A 58 -2.73 -1.98 -3.91
N LEU A 59 -3.10 -3.17 -3.43
CA LEU A 59 -3.33 -3.42 -2.00
C LEU A 59 -2.06 -3.17 -1.19
N VAL A 60 -0.91 -3.67 -1.66
CA VAL A 60 0.39 -3.47 -1.02
C VAL A 60 0.78 -2.00 -1.06
N ALA A 61 0.85 -1.37 -2.23
CA ALA A 61 1.29 0.01 -2.39
C ALA A 61 0.42 0.98 -1.56
N LEU A 62 -0.91 0.87 -1.65
CA LEU A 62 -1.80 1.75 -0.88
C LEU A 62 -1.70 1.50 0.63
N SER A 63 -1.56 0.24 1.08
CA SER A 63 -1.37 -0.05 2.51
C SER A 63 -0.09 0.58 3.07
N VAL A 64 0.99 0.55 2.29
CA VAL A 64 2.28 1.09 2.71
C VAL A 64 2.23 2.62 2.71
N ILE A 65 1.77 3.25 1.63
CA ILE A 65 1.66 4.72 1.55
C ILE A 65 0.79 5.25 2.70
N LEU A 66 -0.43 4.73 2.84
CA LEU A 66 -1.39 5.24 3.80
C LEU A 66 -1.00 4.93 5.25
N SER A 67 -0.37 3.80 5.53
CA SER A 67 0.14 3.51 6.88
C SER A 67 1.29 4.45 7.28
N ARG A 68 2.11 4.95 6.34
CA ARG A 68 3.12 5.97 6.66
C ARG A 68 2.51 7.35 6.85
N VAL A 69 1.49 7.73 6.09
CA VAL A 69 0.70 8.92 6.39
C VAL A 69 0.11 8.81 7.80
N ALA A 70 -0.54 7.70 8.12
CA ALA A 70 -1.10 7.45 9.45
C ALA A 70 -0.06 7.54 10.58
N HIS A 71 1.17 7.09 10.31
CA HIS A 71 2.25 7.06 11.29
C HIS A 71 2.79 8.45 11.61
N HIS A 72 2.94 9.30 10.58
CA HIS A 72 3.60 10.60 10.72
C HIS A 72 2.64 11.77 10.86
N ASP A 73 1.46 11.71 10.22
CA ASP A 73 0.45 12.77 10.22
C ASP A 73 -0.94 12.16 10.00
N ALA A 74 -1.47 11.50 11.04
CA ALA A 74 -2.80 10.86 10.99
C ALA A 74 -3.92 11.82 10.52
N PRO A 75 -3.99 13.10 10.94
CA PRO A 75 -4.96 14.05 10.41
C PRO A 75 -4.93 14.22 8.89
N ALA A 76 -3.75 14.10 8.26
CA ALA A 76 -3.62 14.20 6.80
C ALA A 76 -4.32 13.05 6.04
N LEU A 77 -4.66 11.93 6.69
CA LEU A 77 -5.45 10.85 6.06
C LEU A 77 -6.79 11.34 5.50
N SER A 78 -7.37 12.39 6.08
CA SER A 78 -8.60 13.02 5.57
C SER A 78 -8.47 13.49 4.13
N ARG A 79 -7.27 13.90 3.69
CA ARG A 79 -6.98 14.32 2.32
C ARG A 79 -6.90 13.15 1.33
N PHE A 80 -6.71 11.93 1.85
CA PHE A 80 -6.59 10.69 1.08
C PHE A 80 -7.83 9.80 1.23
N ALA A 81 -9.00 10.41 1.47
CA ALA A 81 -10.24 9.67 1.71
C ALA A 81 -10.61 8.72 0.55
N ALA A 82 -10.32 9.11 -0.70
CA ALA A 82 -10.56 8.28 -1.88
C ALA A 82 -9.65 7.03 -1.89
N GLU A 83 -8.37 7.21 -1.58
CA GLU A 83 -7.39 6.13 -1.50
C GLU A 83 -7.67 5.19 -0.32
N VAL A 84 -8.11 5.75 0.83
CA VAL A 84 -8.55 4.96 1.98
C VAL A 84 -9.79 4.13 1.64
N ALA A 85 -10.78 4.72 0.95
CA ALA A 85 -11.95 4.00 0.49
C ALA A 85 -11.58 2.87 -0.50
N ARG A 86 -10.67 3.16 -1.45
CA ARG A 86 -10.15 2.18 -2.39
C ARG A 86 -9.40 1.05 -1.68
N LEU A 87 -8.57 1.37 -0.70
CA LEU A 87 -7.86 0.36 0.09
C LEU A 87 -8.83 -0.53 0.88
N LYS A 88 -9.92 0.03 1.43
CA LYS A 88 -10.97 -0.77 2.08
C LYS A 88 -11.61 -1.76 1.09
N GLN A 89 -11.90 -1.33 -0.14
CA GLN A 89 -12.46 -2.20 -1.19
C GLN A 89 -11.49 -3.33 -1.57
N LEU A 90 -10.19 -3.05 -1.69
CA LEU A 90 -9.17 -4.07 -1.97
C LEU A 90 -8.98 -5.03 -0.79
N ALA A 91 -8.93 -4.51 0.44
CA ALA A 91 -8.73 -5.31 1.63
C ALA A 91 -9.89 -6.28 1.94
N ALA A 92 -11.08 -6.04 1.37
CA ALA A 92 -12.23 -6.94 1.45
C ALA A 92 -12.11 -8.16 0.51
N GLN A 93 -11.25 -8.09 -0.51
CA GLN A 93 -11.03 -9.16 -1.49
C GLN A 93 -9.93 -10.12 -0.98
N ASN A 94 -10.36 -11.21 -0.35
CA ASN A 94 -9.45 -12.17 0.29
C ASN A 94 -8.47 -12.84 -0.69
N GLU A 95 -8.90 -13.04 -1.93
CA GLU A 95 -8.12 -13.59 -3.03
C GLU A 95 -6.87 -12.77 -3.35
N LEU A 96 -6.87 -11.46 -3.07
CA LEU A 96 -5.69 -10.61 -3.32
C LEU A 96 -4.52 -10.99 -2.42
N ARG A 97 -4.79 -11.65 -1.29
CA ARG A 97 -3.77 -12.14 -0.36
C ARG A 97 -3.27 -13.56 -0.71
N ALA A 98 -3.89 -14.25 -1.68
CA ALA A 98 -3.60 -15.65 -1.95
C ALA A 98 -2.17 -15.89 -2.48
N GLY A 99 -1.33 -16.60 -1.73
CA GLY A 99 0.07 -16.83 -2.12
C GLY A 99 1.04 -15.77 -1.58
N LEU A 100 0.59 -14.89 -0.68
CA LEU A 100 1.48 -14.26 0.27
C LEU A 100 1.97 -15.32 1.28
N SER A 101 3.24 -15.26 1.62
CA SER A 101 3.82 -15.97 2.75
C SER A 101 3.23 -15.49 4.08
N ALA A 102 3.41 -16.27 5.15
CA ALA A 102 2.95 -15.89 6.48
C ALA A 102 3.54 -14.56 6.97
N ALA A 103 4.81 -14.28 6.62
CA ALA A 103 5.48 -13.04 6.99
C ALA A 103 4.88 -11.83 6.26
N GLU A 104 4.64 -11.94 4.95
CA GLU A 104 4.01 -10.89 4.15
C GLU A 104 2.57 -10.63 4.60
N HIS A 105 1.82 -11.70 4.90
CA HIS A 105 0.51 -11.60 5.50
C HIS A 105 0.51 -10.84 6.83
N SER A 106 1.45 -11.16 7.73
CA SER A 106 1.56 -10.47 9.01
C SER A 106 1.88 -8.99 8.80
N ARG A 107 2.83 -8.68 7.91
CA ARG A 107 3.24 -7.30 7.65
C ARG A 107 2.11 -6.47 7.03
N LEU A 108 1.42 -7.02 6.03
CA LEU A 108 0.27 -6.35 5.42
C LEU A 108 -0.83 -6.11 6.45
N ARG A 109 -1.12 -7.11 7.30
CA ARG A 109 -2.09 -6.97 8.38
C ARG A 109 -1.70 -5.89 9.37
N GLU A 110 -0.42 -5.79 9.75
CA GLU A 110 0.07 -4.72 10.63
C GLU A 110 -0.13 -3.34 10.02
N ASP A 111 0.28 -3.13 8.76
CA ASP A 111 0.13 -1.84 8.06
C ASP A 111 -1.35 -1.45 7.99
N LEU A 112 -2.24 -2.41 7.68
CA LEU A 112 -3.66 -2.14 7.61
C LEU A 112 -4.31 -1.90 8.99
N SER A 113 -4.04 -2.74 9.99
CA SER A 113 -4.53 -2.57 11.37
C SER A 113 -4.18 -1.20 11.93
N TYR A 114 -2.90 -0.82 11.78
CA TYR A 114 -2.41 0.47 12.23
C TYR A 114 -3.14 1.64 11.56
N LEU A 115 -3.40 1.53 10.25
CA LEU A 115 -4.16 2.52 9.50
C LEU A 115 -5.60 2.62 10.00
N TRP A 116 -6.33 1.51 10.12
CA TRP A 116 -7.75 1.54 10.47
C TRP A 116 -8.02 2.14 11.85
N GLU A 117 -7.12 1.97 12.81
CA GLU A 117 -7.18 2.63 14.13
C GLU A 117 -7.10 4.16 14.05
N ARG A 118 -6.56 4.71 12.94
CA ARG A 118 -6.23 6.13 12.78
C ARG A 118 -7.04 6.82 11.69
N VAL A 119 -7.80 6.08 10.89
CA VAL A 119 -8.72 6.67 9.92
C VAL A 119 -9.80 7.44 10.69
N PRO A 120 -9.95 8.76 10.47
CA PRO A 120 -11.01 9.53 11.10
C PRO A 120 -12.39 8.97 10.74
N PRO A 121 -13.39 9.04 11.63
CA PRO A 121 -14.77 8.73 11.27
C PRO A 121 -15.22 9.62 10.11
N ALA A 122 -15.96 9.05 9.17
CA ALA A 122 -16.55 9.83 8.08
C ALA A 122 -17.55 10.83 8.69
N THR A 123 -17.23 12.12 8.59
CA THR A 123 -18.16 13.24 8.87
C THR A 123 -19.22 13.35 7.79
#